data_AF-A0A1X1GVP2-F1
#
_entry.id   AF-A0A1X1GVP2-F1
#
_cell.length_a   1.000
_cell.length_b   1.000
_cell.length_c   1.000
_cell.angle_alpha   90.00
_cell.angle_beta   90.00
_cell.angle_gamma   90.00
#
_symmetry.space_group_name_H-M   'P 1'
#
loop_
_entity.id
_entity.type
_entity.pdbx_description
1 polymer ?
#
loop_
_entity_poly.entity_id
_entity_poly.type
_entity_poly.pdbx_seq_one_letter_code
_entity_poly.pdbx_strand_id
1 'polypeptide(L)'
;YTVTEEAVAEYESTITDFTITNKYAPKAIDYKVTKVWKDANNQDGKRPESVTVQLFKSVDGSKPVAVEGKKLTLTAKDKTDANTWVASFTKLPQYEAGKEIAYSIKEVDVPAGYEASVTGQVVTNTHNPDTVILSGTKVWDDNNNQDGKRTRSVKVQILNG
;
A
#
# COMPACT_ATOMS: atom_id res chain seq x y z
N TYR A 1 -41.78 36.14 -15.68
CA TYR A 1 -41.07 34.94 -16.15
C TYR A 1 -39.75 34.86 -15.40
N THR A 2 -39.30 33.66 -15.05
CA THR A 2 -38.01 33.43 -14.38
C THR A 2 -37.27 32.33 -15.13
N VAL A 3 -35.94 32.38 -15.12
CA VAL A 3 -35.08 31.37 -15.74
C VAL A 3 -34.30 30.67 -14.62
N THR A 4 -34.14 29.37 -14.76
CA THR A 4 -33.33 28.52 -13.88
C THR A 4 -32.50 27.58 -14.74
N GLU A 5 -31.35 27.16 -14.23
CA GLU A 5 -30.49 26.15 -14.85
C GLU A 5 -30.31 24.98 -13.89
N GLU A 6 -30.26 23.75 -14.42
CA GLU A 6 -29.80 22.60 -13.64
C GLU A 6 -28.30 22.74 -13.36
N ALA A 7 -27.84 22.28 -12.20
CA ALA A 7 -26.43 22.38 -11.86
C ALA A 7 -25.54 21.64 -12.86
N VAL A 8 -24.56 22.34 -13.43
CA VAL A 8 -23.56 21.77 -14.33
C VAL A 8 -22.28 21.47 -13.54
N ALA A 9 -21.75 20.25 -13.68
CA ALA A 9 -20.53 19.84 -13.00
C ALA A 9 -19.36 20.77 -13.35
N GLU A 10 -18.59 21.19 -12.34
CA GLU A 10 -17.47 22.14 -12.47
C GLU A 10 -17.88 23.54 -12.94
N TYR A 11 -19.13 23.96 -12.81
CA TYR A 11 -19.57 25.31 -13.11
C TYR A 11 -20.29 25.97 -11.95
N GLU A 12 -20.04 27.27 -11.80
CA GLU A 12 -20.85 28.17 -10.98
C GLU A 12 -21.69 29.04 -11.92
N SER A 13 -23.01 28.94 -11.81
CA SER A 13 -23.97 29.70 -12.60
C SER A 13 -24.36 31.00 -11.89
N THR A 14 -24.34 32.12 -12.59
CA THR A 14 -24.98 33.38 -12.15
C THR A 14 -26.12 33.73 -13.10
N ILE A 15 -27.22 34.24 -12.55
CA ILE A 15 -28.40 34.64 -13.32
C ILE A 15 -28.62 36.13 -13.10
N THR A 16 -28.57 36.90 -14.20
CA THR A 16 -28.85 38.34 -14.21
C THR A 16 -29.93 38.60 -15.26
N ASP A 17 -31.12 39.02 -14.83
CA ASP A 17 -32.33 39.11 -15.64
C ASP A 17 -32.67 37.78 -16.34
N PHE A 18 -32.51 37.73 -17.67
CA PHE A 18 -32.72 36.54 -18.49
C PHE A 18 -31.39 35.96 -19.03
N THR A 19 -30.25 36.44 -18.54
CA THR A 19 -28.91 35.99 -18.92
C THR A 19 -28.36 35.03 -17.87
N ILE A 20 -28.09 33.79 -18.25
CA ILE A 20 -27.35 32.83 -17.43
C ILE A 20 -25.88 32.88 -17.85
N THR A 21 -24.97 33.05 -16.89
CA THR A 21 -23.52 33.01 -17.09
C THR A 21 -22.92 31.86 -16.32
N ASN A 22 -22.27 30.94 -17.01
CA ASN A 22 -21.57 29.82 -16.42
C ASN A 22 -20.07 30.10 -16.32
N LYS A 23 -19.53 30.04 -15.10
CA LYS A 23 -18.10 30.19 -14.83
C LYS A 23 -17.50 28.84 -14.46
N TYR A 24 -16.49 28.40 -15.22
CA TYR A 24 -15.78 27.16 -14.94
C TYR A 24 -15.02 27.25 -13.60
N ALA A 25 -15.28 26.29 -12.73
CA ALA A 25 -14.76 26.13 -11.37
C ALA A 25 -14.34 24.66 -11.16
N PRO A 26 -13.15 24.25 -11.65
CA PRO A 26 -12.71 22.86 -11.58
C PRO A 26 -12.56 22.39 -10.14
N LYS A 27 -12.95 21.15 -9.88
CA LYS A 27 -12.82 20.52 -8.56
C LYS A 27 -11.64 19.57 -8.55
N ALA A 28 -10.90 19.59 -7.44
CA ALA A 28 -9.77 18.72 -7.24
C ALA A 28 -9.89 17.91 -5.93
N ILE A 29 -9.35 16.70 -5.95
CA ILE A 29 -9.31 15.79 -4.81
C ILE A 29 -7.87 15.37 -4.50
N ASP A 30 -7.68 14.90 -3.27
CA ASP A 30 -6.48 14.18 -2.87
C ASP A 30 -6.81 12.69 -2.73
N TYR A 31 -5.89 11.83 -3.16
CA TYR A 31 -6.05 10.37 -3.16
C TYR A 31 -4.94 9.72 -2.36
N LYS A 32 -5.26 9.20 -1.18
CA LYS A 32 -4.30 8.70 -0.18
C LYS A 32 -4.03 7.21 -0.38
N VAL A 33 -2.81 6.88 -0.76
CA VAL A 33 -2.32 5.50 -0.86
C VAL A 33 -1.77 5.03 0.48
N THR A 34 -2.17 3.84 0.90
CA THR A 34 -1.61 3.14 2.05
C THR A 34 -0.90 1.88 1.58
N LYS A 35 0.36 1.70 1.95
CA LYS A 35 1.15 0.51 1.68
C LYS A 35 1.32 -0.29 2.96
N VAL A 36 0.88 -1.55 2.93
CA VAL A 36 0.98 -2.49 4.06
C VAL A 36 1.95 -3.61 3.72
N TRP A 37 2.79 -3.96 4.69
CA TRP A 37 3.72 -5.07 4.64
C TRP A 37 3.25 -6.20 5.57
N LYS A 38 3.07 -7.40 5.01
CA LYS A 38 2.76 -8.64 5.74
C LYS A 38 3.96 -9.59 5.61
N ASP A 39 5.02 -9.30 6.35
CA ASP A 39 6.34 -9.94 6.23
C ASP A 39 7.00 -10.21 7.59
N ALA A 40 6.18 -10.41 8.63
CA ALA A 40 6.62 -10.60 10.01
C ALA A 40 7.58 -9.51 10.53
N ASN A 41 7.25 -8.23 10.32
CA ASN A 41 8.11 -7.09 10.66
C ASN A 41 9.47 -7.11 9.95
N ASN A 42 9.47 -7.53 8.67
CA ASN A 42 10.68 -7.69 7.87
C ASN A 42 11.70 -8.66 8.50
N GLN A 43 11.24 -9.79 9.05
CA GLN A 43 12.08 -10.80 9.72
C GLN A 43 13.29 -11.22 8.87
N ASP A 44 13.06 -11.44 7.57
CA ASP A 44 14.08 -11.94 6.65
C ASP A 44 14.95 -10.81 6.06
N GLY A 45 14.68 -9.55 6.38
CA GLY A 45 15.42 -8.41 5.83
C GLY A 45 15.20 -8.17 4.33
N LYS A 46 14.21 -8.84 3.70
CA LYS A 46 13.94 -8.80 2.25
C LYS A 46 13.08 -7.62 1.80
N ARG A 47 12.53 -6.82 2.71
CA ARG A 47 11.73 -5.64 2.36
C ARG A 47 12.61 -4.63 1.61
N PRO A 48 12.22 -4.19 0.40
CA PRO A 48 13.00 -3.22 -0.37
C PRO A 48 12.98 -1.84 0.30
N GLU A 49 13.93 -0.99 -0.09
CA GLU A 49 14.02 0.40 0.40
C GLU A 49 12.89 1.29 -0.13
N SER A 50 12.34 0.94 -1.29
CA SER A 50 11.24 1.67 -1.91
C SER A 50 10.31 0.77 -2.72
N VAL A 51 9.08 1.25 -2.92
CA VAL A 51 8.13 0.69 -3.88
C VAL A 51 7.51 1.81 -4.70
N THR A 52 7.06 1.49 -5.90
CA THR A 52 6.42 2.48 -6.78
C THR A 52 4.97 2.10 -7.04
N VAL A 53 4.06 3.07 -6.89
CA VAL A 53 2.63 2.93 -7.14
C VAL A 53 2.21 3.85 -8.27
N GLN A 54 1.60 3.30 -9.32
CA GLN A 54 1.07 4.02 -10.47
C GLN A 54 -0.41 4.33 -10.28
N LEU A 55 -0.81 5.56 -10.58
CA LEU A 55 -2.22 5.98 -10.63
C LEU A 55 -2.85 5.61 -11.98
N PHE A 56 -4.08 5.13 -11.94
CA PHE A 56 -4.93 4.88 -13.09
C PHE A 56 -6.24 5.66 -12.95
N LYS A 57 -6.83 6.03 -14.09
CA LYS A 57 -8.14 6.67 -14.14
C LYS A 57 -9.07 5.90 -15.07
N SER A 58 -10.36 5.92 -14.77
CA SER A 58 -11.44 5.47 -15.63
C SER A 58 -12.51 6.54 -15.62
N VAL A 59 -13.06 6.83 -16.80
CA VAL A 59 -14.16 7.78 -16.98
C VAL A 59 -15.30 7.04 -17.67
N ASP A 60 -16.52 7.18 -17.16
CA ASP A 60 -17.71 6.58 -17.78
C ASP A 60 -17.63 5.06 -17.99
N GLY A 61 -17.05 4.34 -17.02
CA GLY A 61 -16.89 2.88 -17.09
C GLY A 61 -15.87 2.39 -18.13
N SER A 62 -15.09 3.30 -18.73
CA SER A 62 -13.99 2.93 -19.61
C SER A 62 -12.93 2.08 -18.88
N LYS A 63 -12.13 1.34 -19.63
CA LYS A 63 -11.02 0.56 -19.04
C LYS A 63 -10.04 1.52 -18.34
N PRO A 64 -9.55 1.19 -17.12
CA PRO A 64 -8.57 2.02 -16.45
C PRO A 64 -7.32 2.26 -17.31
N VAL A 65 -6.94 3.51 -17.46
CA VAL A 65 -5.73 3.94 -18.17
C VAL A 65 -4.73 4.57 -17.21
N ALA A 66 -3.44 4.32 -17.41
CA ALA A 66 -2.40 4.89 -16.57
C ALA A 66 -2.39 6.42 -16.73
N VAL A 67 -2.32 7.14 -15.61
CA VAL A 67 -2.15 8.58 -15.62
C VAL A 67 -0.66 8.88 -15.77
N GLU A 68 -0.26 9.38 -16.93
CA GLU A 68 1.14 9.64 -17.25
C GLU A 68 1.78 10.61 -16.23
N GLY A 69 3.02 10.32 -15.85
CA GLY A 69 3.76 11.10 -14.86
C GLY A 69 3.23 11.02 -13.41
N LYS A 70 2.14 10.28 -13.15
CA LYS A 70 1.57 10.12 -11.80
C LYS A 70 1.95 8.77 -11.19
N LYS A 71 3.17 8.74 -10.63
CA LYS A 71 3.67 7.66 -9.77
C LYS A 71 4.00 8.21 -8.38
N LEU A 72 3.80 7.39 -7.35
CA LEU A 72 4.32 7.61 -6.01
C LEU A 72 5.45 6.63 -5.74
N THR A 73 6.58 7.14 -5.29
CA THR A 73 7.64 6.31 -4.70
C THR A 73 7.50 6.41 -3.19
N LEU A 74 7.17 5.29 -2.54
CA LEU A 74 7.10 5.19 -1.09
C LEU A 74 8.38 4.56 -0.57
N THR A 75 8.89 5.09 0.54
CA THR A 75 10.13 4.66 1.19
C THR A 75 9.94 4.51 2.70
N ALA A 76 10.99 4.12 3.41
CA ALA A 76 10.99 4.10 4.86
C ALA A 76 10.71 5.47 5.52
N LYS A 77 10.86 6.59 4.80
CA LYS A 77 10.52 7.94 5.31
C LYS A 77 9.01 8.17 5.44
N ASP A 78 8.22 7.39 4.70
CA ASP A 78 6.76 7.50 4.63
C ASP A 78 6.07 6.59 5.64
N LYS A 79 6.84 5.99 6.56
CA LYS A 79 6.35 5.10 7.62
C LYS A 79 5.42 5.84 8.58
N THR A 80 4.28 5.23 8.83
CA THR A 80 3.37 5.59 9.94
C THR A 80 3.51 4.63 11.11
N ASP A 81 3.90 3.39 10.83
CA ASP A 81 4.29 2.37 11.80
C ASP A 81 5.35 1.42 11.19
N ALA A 82 5.65 0.32 11.88
CA ALA A 82 6.64 -0.67 11.43
C ALA A 82 6.34 -1.28 10.05
N ASN A 83 5.08 -1.43 9.68
CA ASN A 83 4.59 -2.16 8.51
C ASN A 83 3.72 -1.33 7.56
N THR A 84 3.43 -0.07 7.88
CA THR A 84 2.53 0.77 7.10
C THR A 84 3.23 2.03 6.62
N TRP A 85 3.22 2.26 5.31
CA TRP A 85 3.66 3.51 4.68
C TRP A 85 2.48 4.23 4.05
N VAL A 86 2.50 5.57 4.01
CA VAL A 86 1.41 6.36 3.40
C VAL A 86 1.97 7.45 2.50
N ALA A 87 1.33 7.66 1.36
CA ALA A 87 1.62 8.77 0.45
C ALA A 87 0.33 9.20 -0.26
N SER A 88 0.30 10.39 -0.85
CA SER A 88 -0.91 10.90 -1.50
C SER A 88 -0.61 11.49 -2.87
N PHE A 89 -1.46 11.20 -3.84
CA PHE A 89 -1.59 12.04 -5.02
C PHE A 89 -2.44 13.25 -4.65
N THR A 90 -1.95 14.45 -4.90
CA THR A 90 -2.67 15.68 -4.58
C THR A 90 -3.15 16.40 -5.83
N LYS A 91 -4.21 17.20 -5.67
CA LYS A 91 -4.77 18.05 -6.72
C LYS A 91 -5.12 17.27 -8.01
N LEU A 92 -5.72 16.09 -7.84
CA LEU A 92 -6.24 15.31 -8.96
C LEU A 92 -7.58 15.90 -9.41
N PRO A 93 -7.82 16.07 -10.72
CA PRO A 93 -9.12 16.54 -11.20
C PRO A 93 -10.22 15.56 -10.78
N GLN A 94 -11.35 16.07 -10.30
CA GLN A 94 -12.48 15.21 -9.94
C GLN A 94 -13.26 14.76 -11.18
N TYR A 95 -13.29 15.59 -12.22
CA TYR A 95 -14.05 15.34 -13.44
C TYR A 95 -13.16 15.47 -14.68
N GLU A 96 -13.55 14.77 -15.75
CA GLU A 96 -12.98 14.87 -17.08
C GLU A 96 -14.13 14.96 -18.09
N ALA A 97 -14.17 16.06 -18.85
CA ALA A 97 -15.26 16.33 -19.79
C ALA A 97 -16.66 16.23 -19.15
N GLY A 98 -16.81 16.76 -17.92
CA GLY A 98 -18.08 16.76 -17.17
C GLY A 98 -18.46 15.43 -16.53
N LYS A 99 -17.63 14.38 -16.65
CA LYS A 99 -17.88 13.06 -16.06
C LYS A 99 -16.91 12.79 -14.91
N GLU A 100 -17.39 12.20 -13.82
CA GLU A 100 -16.56 11.92 -12.66
C GLU A 100 -15.47 10.88 -13.00
N ILE A 101 -14.27 11.11 -12.47
CA ILE A 101 -13.12 10.23 -12.67
C ILE A 101 -13.06 9.20 -11.54
N ALA A 102 -13.11 7.91 -11.91
CA ALA A 102 -12.82 6.81 -11.01
C ALA A 102 -11.31 6.54 -10.98
N TYR A 103 -10.66 6.90 -9.87
CA TYR A 103 -9.24 6.60 -9.65
C TYR A 103 -9.01 5.20 -9.08
N SER A 104 -7.92 4.58 -9.52
CA SER A 104 -7.42 3.30 -8.99
C SER A 104 -5.90 3.30 -9.00
N ILE A 105 -5.29 2.33 -8.33
CA ILE A 105 -3.84 2.25 -8.20
C ILE A 105 -3.34 0.84 -8.52
N LYS A 106 -2.07 0.75 -8.91
CA LYS A 106 -1.35 -0.52 -9.05
C LYS A 106 0.09 -0.33 -8.60
N GLU A 107 0.61 -1.28 -7.84
CA GLU A 107 2.05 -1.36 -7.60
C GLU A 107 2.76 -1.81 -8.88
N VAL A 108 3.80 -1.08 -9.25
CA VAL A 108 4.69 -1.47 -10.34
C VAL A 108 5.93 -2.11 -9.75
N ASP A 109 6.47 -3.10 -10.46
CA ASP A 109 7.69 -3.80 -10.09
C ASP A 109 7.60 -4.44 -8.69
N VAL A 110 6.65 -5.37 -8.53
CA VAL A 110 6.45 -6.11 -7.27
C VAL A 110 7.78 -6.73 -6.82
N PRO A 111 8.21 -6.49 -5.57
CA PRO A 111 9.49 -6.98 -5.08
C PRO A 111 9.59 -8.51 -5.16
N ALA A 112 10.79 -9.02 -5.48
CA ALA A 112 11.02 -10.45 -5.53
C ALA A 112 10.70 -11.12 -4.18
N GLY A 113 10.01 -12.26 -4.22
CA GLY A 113 9.59 -13.00 -3.02
C GLY A 113 8.34 -12.44 -2.33
N TYR A 114 7.70 -11.40 -2.89
CA TYR A 114 6.44 -10.86 -2.40
C TYR A 114 5.29 -11.12 -3.36
N GLU A 115 4.11 -11.33 -2.79
CA GLU A 115 2.84 -11.28 -3.50
C GLU A 115 2.14 -9.94 -3.22
N ALA A 116 1.76 -9.23 -4.29
CA ALA A 116 1.08 -7.95 -4.20
C ALA A 116 -0.43 -8.09 -4.40
N SER A 117 -1.20 -7.33 -3.63
CA SER A 117 -2.65 -7.17 -3.78
C SER A 117 -3.07 -5.72 -3.58
N VAL A 118 -4.16 -5.32 -4.23
CA VAL A 118 -4.74 -3.97 -4.10
C VAL A 118 -6.20 -4.09 -3.70
N THR A 119 -6.61 -3.34 -2.68
CA THR A 119 -8.01 -3.21 -2.26
C THR A 119 -8.31 -1.74 -1.98
N GLY A 120 -9.09 -1.12 -2.86
CA GLY A 120 -9.33 0.33 -2.81
C GLY A 120 -8.04 1.12 -2.94
N GLN A 121 -7.69 1.90 -1.91
CA GLN A 121 -6.47 2.71 -1.85
C GLN A 121 -5.33 2.03 -1.07
N VAL A 122 -5.50 0.74 -0.72
CA VAL A 122 -4.51 -0.02 0.05
C VAL A 122 -3.79 -1.01 -0.86
N VAL A 123 -2.46 -0.93 -0.87
CA VAL A 123 -1.55 -1.89 -1.51
C VAL A 123 -0.95 -2.77 -0.41
N THR A 124 -1.05 -4.09 -0.54
CA THR A 124 -0.48 -5.03 0.43
C THR A 124 0.56 -5.93 -0.24
N ASN A 125 1.77 -5.95 0.31
CA ASN A 125 2.79 -6.94 -0.04
C ASN A 125 2.91 -7.98 1.06
N THR A 126 2.78 -9.25 0.67
CA THR A 126 2.88 -10.39 1.59
C THR A 126 4.14 -11.20 1.28
N HIS A 127 4.90 -11.54 2.31
CA HIS A 127 6.04 -12.43 2.25
C HIS A 127 5.94 -13.43 3.39
N ASN A 128 6.00 -14.72 3.06
CA ASN A 128 6.04 -15.78 4.05
C ASN A 128 7.49 -15.96 4.49
N PRO A 129 7.83 -15.73 5.78
CA PRO A 129 9.21 -15.81 6.26
C PRO A 129 9.79 -17.21 6.08
N ASP A 130 11.10 -17.27 5.79
CA ASP A 130 11.82 -18.54 5.72
C ASP A 130 11.84 -19.23 7.10
N THR A 131 11.66 -20.54 7.12
CA THR A 131 11.78 -21.33 8.36
C THR A 131 13.24 -21.64 8.65
N VAL A 132 13.70 -21.32 9.87
CA VAL A 132 15.03 -21.73 10.35
C VAL A 132 14.91 -23.06 11.11
N ILE A 133 15.63 -24.08 10.68
CA ILE A 133 15.75 -25.36 11.40
C ILE A 133 16.97 -25.29 12.31
N LEU A 134 16.73 -25.26 13.63
CA LEU A 134 17.78 -25.38 14.64
C LEU A 134 17.92 -26.84 15.05
N SER A 135 19.13 -27.39 14.93
CA SER A 135 19.46 -28.73 15.41
C SER A 135 20.69 -28.68 16.32
N GLY A 136 20.74 -29.58 17.29
CA GLY A 136 21.85 -29.67 18.23
C GLY A 136 21.92 -31.06 18.84
N THR A 137 23.13 -31.46 19.20
CA THR A 137 23.40 -32.76 19.81
C THR A 137 23.94 -32.56 21.21
N LYS A 138 23.33 -33.23 22.20
CA LYS A 138 23.90 -33.31 23.55
C LYS A 138 24.96 -34.42 23.57
N VAL A 139 26.20 -34.05 23.78
CA VAL A 139 27.30 -34.98 24.06
C VAL A 139 27.56 -35.01 25.56
N TRP A 140 27.80 -36.22 26.09
CA TRP A 140 28.26 -36.45 27.45
C TRP A 140 29.68 -37.00 27.38
N ASP A 141 30.63 -36.27 27.97
CA ASP A 141 32.01 -36.72 28.11
C ASP A 141 32.25 -37.13 29.57
N ASP A 142 31.90 -38.38 29.89
CA ASP A 142 31.85 -38.93 31.26
C ASP A 142 32.25 -40.42 31.32
N ASN A 143 33.08 -40.87 30.37
CA ASN A 143 33.56 -42.25 30.26
C ASN A 143 32.43 -43.30 30.32
N ASN A 144 31.41 -43.12 29.49
CA ASN A 144 30.23 -44.00 29.45
C ASN A 144 29.50 -44.08 30.81
N ASN A 145 29.34 -42.93 31.47
CA ASN A 145 28.68 -42.81 32.77
C ASN A 145 29.33 -43.69 33.86
N GLN A 146 30.66 -43.74 33.91
CA GLN A 146 31.43 -44.56 34.86
C GLN A 146 30.98 -44.36 36.32
N ASP A 147 30.69 -43.11 36.70
CA ASP A 147 30.29 -42.73 38.06
C ASP A 147 28.77 -42.86 38.33
N GLY A 148 27.98 -43.25 37.33
CA GLY A 148 26.52 -43.38 37.46
C GLY A 148 25.75 -42.06 37.65
N LYS A 149 26.40 -40.90 37.49
CA LYS A 149 25.81 -39.58 37.77
C LYS A 149 25.03 -38.97 36.58
N ARG A 150 25.12 -39.54 35.38
CA ARG A 150 24.46 -39.00 34.18
C ARG A 150 22.95 -39.01 34.37
N THR A 151 22.32 -37.86 34.16
CA THR A 151 20.86 -37.74 34.20
C THR A 151 20.24 -38.42 32.98
N ARG A 152 19.01 -38.93 33.13
CA ARG A 152 18.28 -39.56 32.02
C ARG A 152 17.78 -38.57 30.97
N SER A 153 17.67 -37.29 31.33
CA SER A 153 17.19 -36.23 30.44
C SER A 153 17.81 -34.90 30.82
N VAL A 154 17.91 -34.01 29.83
CA VAL A 154 18.22 -32.59 30.02
C VAL A 154 17.09 -31.76 29.43
N LYS A 155 16.81 -30.62 30.05
CA LYS A 155 15.98 -29.58 29.46
C LYS A 155 16.90 -28.56 28.81
N VAL A 156 16.71 -28.35 27.52
CA VAL A 156 17.45 -27.35 26.75
C VAL A 156 16.46 -26.26 26.35
N GLN A 157 16.86 -25.01 26.50
CA GLN A 157 16.10 -23.86 26.03
C GLN A 157 16.85 -23.23 24.87
N ILE A 158 16.11 -22.87 23.83
CA ILE A 158 16.62 -22.00 22.78
C ILE A 158 16.37 -20.57 23.25
N LEU A 159 17.42 -19.77 23.31
CA LEU A 159 17.35 -18.36 23.67
C LEU A 159 17.49 -17.53 22.39
N ASN A 160 16.62 -16.53 22.23
CA ASN A 160 16.80 -15.51 21.21
C ASN A 160 17.70 -14.42 21.81
N GLY A 161 18.81 -14.12 21.14
CA GLY A 161 19.78 -13.10 21.55
C GLY A 161 19.34 -11.68 21.24
#